data_AF-A0A9P1GFW6-F1
#
_entry.id   AF-A0A9P1GFW6-F1
#
_cell.length_a   1.000
_cell.length_b   1.000
_cell.length_c   1.000
_cell.angle_alpha   90.00
_cell.angle_beta   90.00
_cell.angle_gamma   90.00
#
_symmetry.space_group_name_H-M   'P 1'
#
loop_
_entity.id
_entity.type
_entity.pdbx_description
1 polymer ?
#
loop_
_entity_poly.entity_id
_entity_poly.type
_entity_poly.pdbx_seq_one_letter_code
_entity_poly.pdbx_strand_id
1 'polypeptide(L)'
;MEGFTVEDETVPTVSPSVAPKTEGEADGSPQHFDLSAEDPELEADGGYDNRASSFEQAFDRNLPAAAAGGNLEQIRERLQFLSIEDQKTVCRRECQIAQQQHDALQRQLQQTIDRYRRVVQLHGAMTSHAGAGESAVRSECVMDEEVLQKYRERIELLEKMLSTLCSEATVSLPRLTPMERAKGFAFSSYANTAVAANKLKDGTAPVLENARGALVSFASRLRRGSGEGAGGYAGDTPAA
;
A
#
# COMPACT_ATOMS: atom_id res chain seq x y z
N MET A 1 -21.70 51.37 13.08
CA MET A 1 -23.07 51.11 12.58
C MET A 1 -23.01 51.31 11.07
N GLU A 2 -22.62 50.27 10.36
CA GLU A 2 -22.69 50.23 8.89
C GLU A 2 -23.47 48.96 8.54
N GLY A 3 -24.57 49.17 7.81
CA GLY A 3 -25.57 48.15 7.50
C GLY A 3 -25.07 47.23 6.39
N PHE A 4 -25.09 45.93 6.66
CA PHE A 4 -24.86 44.88 5.70
C PHE A 4 -26.21 44.40 5.17
N THR A 5 -26.56 44.80 3.95
CA THR A 5 -27.74 44.34 3.22
C THR A 5 -27.47 42.97 2.62
N VAL A 6 -28.21 41.96 3.08
CA VAL A 6 -28.25 40.61 2.49
C VAL A 6 -29.13 40.68 1.26
N GLU A 7 -28.54 40.51 0.07
CA GLU A 7 -29.30 40.33 -1.16
C GLU A 7 -29.83 38.89 -1.25
N ASP A 8 -31.10 38.81 -1.63
CA ASP A 8 -31.97 37.65 -1.74
C ASP A 8 -31.60 36.87 -3.01
N GLU A 9 -30.93 35.72 -2.86
CA GLU A 9 -30.55 34.87 -3.98
C GLU A 9 -31.69 33.88 -4.30
N THR A 10 -32.35 34.15 -5.41
CA THR A 10 -33.46 33.41 -6.01
C THR A 10 -33.13 31.93 -6.23
N VAL A 11 -33.92 31.06 -5.60
CA VAL A 11 -33.91 29.60 -5.81
C VAL A 11 -34.42 29.27 -7.22
N PRO A 12 -33.69 28.48 -8.04
CA PRO A 12 -34.21 27.99 -9.31
C PRO A 12 -35.22 26.85 -9.08
N THR A 13 -36.48 27.13 -9.40
CA THR A 13 -37.58 26.15 -9.51
C THR A 13 -37.31 25.20 -10.67
N VAL A 14 -36.91 23.96 -10.39
CA VAL A 14 -36.77 22.89 -11.38
C VAL A 14 -38.12 22.18 -11.55
N SER A 15 -38.72 22.34 -12.73
CA SER A 15 -39.91 21.59 -13.15
C SER A 15 -39.58 20.12 -13.42
N PRO A 16 -40.40 19.16 -12.95
CA PRO A 16 -40.22 17.74 -13.23
C PRO A 16 -40.76 17.40 -14.63
N SER A 17 -39.90 16.87 -15.50
CA SER A 17 -40.26 16.45 -16.86
C SER A 17 -40.03 14.95 -17.05
N VAL A 18 -41.16 14.24 -17.12
CA VAL A 18 -41.44 13.05 -17.93
C VAL A 18 -40.72 11.74 -17.58
N ALA A 19 -41.53 10.81 -17.07
CA ALA A 19 -41.26 9.38 -17.01
C ALA A 19 -41.47 8.71 -18.38
N PRO A 20 -40.64 7.72 -18.74
CA PRO A 20 -41.08 6.58 -19.52
C PRO A 20 -41.20 5.33 -18.63
N LYS A 21 -42.42 4.79 -18.60
CA LYS A 21 -42.71 3.42 -18.19
C LYS A 21 -42.03 2.46 -19.17
N THR A 22 -41.12 1.64 -18.67
CA THR A 22 -40.76 0.36 -19.29
C THR A 22 -40.99 -0.73 -18.26
N GLU A 23 -42.13 -1.39 -18.40
CA GLU A 23 -42.48 -2.64 -17.72
C GLU A 23 -41.60 -3.73 -18.35
N GLY A 24 -40.58 -4.14 -17.59
CA GLY A 24 -39.68 -5.24 -17.92
C GLY A 24 -39.66 -6.19 -16.75
N GLU A 25 -40.58 -7.14 -16.79
CA GLU A 25 -40.73 -8.27 -15.87
C GLU A 25 -39.49 -9.18 -16.00
N ALA A 26 -38.56 -9.05 -15.06
CA ALA A 26 -37.46 -9.97 -14.88
C ALA A 26 -37.63 -10.63 -13.51
N ASP A 27 -38.11 -11.86 -13.54
CA ASP A 27 -38.17 -12.80 -12.44
C ASP A 27 -36.75 -13.09 -11.94
N GLY A 28 -36.31 -12.29 -10.96
CA GLY A 28 -35.02 -12.39 -10.32
C GLY A 28 -35.23 -12.68 -8.84
N SER A 29 -35.27 -13.97 -8.50
CA SER A 29 -35.27 -14.45 -7.11
C SER A 29 -34.28 -13.67 -6.25
N PRO A 30 -34.71 -13.03 -5.14
CA PRO A 30 -33.79 -12.42 -4.20
C PRO A 30 -33.01 -13.54 -3.51
N GLN A 31 -31.74 -13.71 -3.88
CA GLN A 31 -30.80 -14.48 -3.06
C GLN A 31 -30.63 -13.72 -1.74
N HIS A 32 -31.36 -14.18 -0.73
CA HIS A 32 -31.18 -13.82 0.67
C HIS A 32 -29.76 -14.23 1.09
N PHE A 33 -28.82 -13.28 1.00
CA PHE A 33 -27.52 -13.42 1.61
C PHE A 33 -27.70 -13.26 3.12
N ASP A 34 -27.82 -14.40 3.79
CA ASP A 34 -27.80 -14.48 5.24
C ASP A 34 -26.36 -14.19 5.71
N LEU A 35 -26.10 -12.96 6.15
CA LEU A 35 -24.84 -12.53 6.77
C LEU A 35 -24.83 -12.79 8.29
N SER A 36 -25.64 -13.74 8.76
CA SER A 36 -25.65 -14.20 10.15
C SER A 36 -24.71 -15.41 10.31
N ALA A 37 -23.47 -15.28 9.84
CA ALA A 37 -22.40 -16.18 10.25
C ALA A 37 -21.62 -15.45 11.35
N GLU A 38 -22.04 -15.67 12.60
CA GLU A 38 -21.20 -15.44 13.76
C GLU A 38 -19.97 -16.36 13.64
N ASP A 39 -18.86 -15.80 13.16
CA ASP A 39 -17.58 -16.50 13.13
C ASP A 39 -16.99 -16.48 14.54
N PRO A 40 -16.68 -17.64 15.13
CA PRO A 40 -16.11 -17.72 16.48
C PRO A 40 -14.74 -17.06 16.51
N GLU A 41 -14.40 -16.49 17.67
CA GLU A 41 -13.09 -15.92 18.01
C GLU A 41 -11.95 -16.89 17.64
N LEU A 42 -11.46 -16.78 16.40
CA LEU A 42 -10.21 -17.39 15.96
C LEU A 42 -9.09 -16.52 16.49
N GLU A 43 -8.61 -16.89 17.66
CA GLU A 43 -7.30 -16.52 18.20
C GLU A 43 -6.27 -16.53 17.07
N ALA A 44 -5.83 -15.32 16.72
CA ALA A 44 -4.99 -15.04 15.58
C ALA A 44 -3.55 -15.51 15.84
N ASP A 45 -3.30 -16.80 15.59
CA ASP A 45 -1.94 -17.32 15.45
C ASP A 45 -1.37 -16.86 14.09
N GLY A 46 -0.85 -15.64 14.08
CA GLY A 46 0.51 -15.32 13.61
C GLY A 46 0.95 -15.66 12.18
N GLY A 47 0.05 -15.97 11.24
CA GLY A 47 0.43 -16.48 9.90
C GLY A 47 -0.32 -15.89 8.72
N TYR A 48 -0.72 -14.61 8.75
CA TYR A 48 -1.33 -13.98 7.58
C TYR A 48 -0.27 -13.63 6.54
N ASP A 49 -0.06 -14.55 5.60
CA ASP A 49 0.64 -14.29 4.36
C ASP A 49 0.04 -13.06 3.68
N ASN A 50 0.90 -12.05 3.50
CA ASN A 50 0.66 -10.71 2.97
C ASN A 50 0.30 -10.70 1.47
N ARG A 51 -0.46 -11.69 0.99
CA ARG A 51 -0.72 -11.94 -0.43
C ARG A 51 -1.82 -11.04 -1.01
N ALA A 52 -2.74 -10.54 -0.17
CA ALA A 52 -3.73 -9.55 -0.58
C ALA A 52 -3.11 -8.18 -0.92
N SER A 53 -1.92 -7.88 -0.42
CA SER A 53 -1.19 -6.62 -0.66
C SER A 53 -0.53 -6.55 -2.05
N SER A 54 -0.41 -7.66 -2.78
CA SER A 54 0.34 -7.71 -4.05
C SER A 54 -0.35 -6.96 -5.19
N PHE A 55 -1.68 -6.85 -5.19
CA PHE A 55 -2.39 -6.13 -6.24
C PHE A 55 -2.40 -4.61 -6.00
N GLU A 56 -2.66 -4.17 -4.76
CA GLU A 56 -2.61 -2.74 -4.43
C GLU A 56 -1.17 -2.18 -4.44
N GLN A 57 -0.17 -2.93 -3.96
CA GLN A 57 1.24 -2.48 -4.00
C GLN A 57 1.81 -2.34 -5.41
N ALA A 58 1.31 -3.10 -6.40
CA ALA A 58 1.79 -3.02 -7.77
C ALA A 58 1.37 -1.71 -8.45
N PHE A 59 0.23 -1.12 -8.04
CA PHE A 59 -0.24 0.16 -8.56
C PHE A 59 0.35 1.36 -7.81
N ASP A 60 0.55 1.26 -6.49
CA ASP A 60 1.17 2.34 -5.70
C ASP A 60 2.64 2.59 -6.07
N ARG A 61 3.37 1.56 -6.55
CA ARG A 61 4.77 1.68 -6.97
C ARG A 61 5.01 2.50 -8.25
N ASN A 62 3.97 2.84 -9.00
CA ASN A 62 4.11 3.66 -10.21
C ASN A 62 4.02 5.17 -9.94
N LEU A 63 3.89 5.61 -8.68
CA LEU A 63 4.21 6.99 -8.35
C LEU A 63 5.74 7.14 -8.23
N PRO A 64 6.38 7.99 -9.06
CA PRO A 64 7.79 8.29 -8.89
C PRO A 64 8.00 8.87 -7.50
N ALA A 65 8.92 8.28 -6.73
CA ALA A 65 9.29 8.73 -5.39
C ALA A 65 9.58 10.24 -5.43
N ALA A 66 8.66 11.02 -4.88
CA ALA A 66 8.65 12.46 -5.00
C ALA A 66 9.74 13.04 -4.09
N ALA A 67 10.82 13.54 -4.70
CA ALA A 67 11.62 14.57 -4.06
C ALA A 67 10.70 15.78 -3.78
N ALA A 68 10.84 16.36 -2.59
CA ALA A 68 9.89 17.26 -1.90
C ALA A 68 9.55 18.61 -2.58
N GLY A 69 9.70 18.75 -3.90
CA GLY A 69 9.39 20.00 -4.63
C GLY A 69 8.78 19.86 -6.03
N GLY A 70 8.46 18.65 -6.50
CA GLY A 70 8.32 18.41 -7.96
C GLY A 70 6.95 18.09 -8.58
N ASN A 71 5.86 17.93 -7.83
CA ASN A 71 4.66 17.25 -8.38
C ASN A 71 3.31 17.97 -8.28
N LEU A 72 3.24 19.22 -7.82
CA LEU A 72 1.94 19.91 -7.73
C LEU A 72 1.24 20.04 -9.08
N GLU A 73 1.98 20.34 -10.15
CA GLU A 73 1.40 20.43 -11.50
C GLU A 73 0.92 19.07 -12.02
N GLN A 74 1.64 17.98 -11.74
CA GLN A 74 1.20 16.65 -12.12
C GLN A 74 -0.06 16.21 -11.34
N ILE A 75 -0.16 16.59 -10.06
CA ILE A 75 -1.34 16.34 -9.25
C ILE A 75 -2.52 17.15 -9.77
N ARG A 76 -2.33 18.43 -10.09
CA ARG A 76 -3.35 19.28 -10.72
C ARG A 76 -3.81 18.71 -12.05
N GLU A 77 -2.88 18.32 -12.91
CA GLU A 77 -3.15 17.70 -14.21
C GLU A 77 -3.99 16.41 -14.07
N ARG A 78 -3.73 15.58 -13.06
CA ARG A 78 -4.51 14.36 -12.80
C ARG A 78 -5.90 14.67 -12.25
N LEU A 79 -5.99 15.60 -11.30
CA LEU A 79 -7.23 15.89 -10.58
C LEU A 79 -8.21 16.74 -11.38
N GLN A 80 -7.77 17.45 -12.43
CA GLN A 80 -8.64 18.33 -13.24
C GLN A 80 -9.80 17.60 -13.92
N PHE A 81 -9.73 16.27 -14.08
CA PHE A 81 -10.79 15.45 -14.69
C PHE A 81 -11.86 15.00 -13.70
N LEU A 82 -11.68 15.29 -12.41
CA LEU A 82 -12.55 14.86 -11.32
C LEU A 82 -13.34 16.04 -10.77
N SER A 83 -14.56 15.78 -10.27
CA SER A 83 -15.32 16.77 -9.53
C SER A 83 -14.63 17.13 -8.21
N ILE A 84 -14.94 18.29 -7.62
CA ILE A 84 -14.32 18.73 -6.36
C ILE A 84 -14.56 17.71 -5.21
N GLU A 85 -15.72 17.03 -5.21
CA GLU A 85 -16.03 16.00 -4.21
C GLU A 85 -15.18 14.73 -4.42
N ASP A 86 -14.99 14.32 -5.67
CA ASP A 86 -14.15 13.18 -6.02
C ASP A 86 -12.68 13.46 -5.72
N GLN A 87 -12.21 14.68 -6.01
CA GLN A 87 -10.86 15.14 -5.66
C GLN A 87 -10.61 15.03 -4.16
N LYS A 88 -11.57 15.45 -3.31
CA LYS A 88 -11.46 15.29 -1.85
C LYS A 88 -11.35 13.82 -1.46
N THR A 89 -12.13 12.96 -2.08
CA THR A 89 -12.11 11.51 -1.81
C THR A 89 -10.75 10.90 -2.16
N VAL A 90 -10.20 11.25 -3.34
CA VAL A 90 -8.86 10.82 -3.77
C VAL A 90 -7.79 11.36 -2.82
N CYS A 91 -7.78 12.66 -2.50
CA CYS A 91 -6.81 13.24 -1.58
C CYS A 91 -6.83 12.55 -0.20
N ARG A 92 -8.01 12.31 0.37
CA ARG A 92 -8.12 11.59 1.66
C ARG A 92 -7.56 10.17 1.57
N ARG A 93 -7.79 9.47 0.45
CA ARG A 93 -7.26 8.11 0.21
C ARG A 93 -5.75 8.14 0.14
N GLU A 94 -5.17 9.02 -0.67
CA GLU A 94 -3.73 9.14 -0.83
C GLU A 94 -3.05 9.52 0.50
N CYS A 95 -3.64 10.42 1.30
CA CYS A 95 -3.14 10.72 2.64
C CYS A 95 -3.15 9.49 3.57
N GLN A 96 -4.19 8.64 3.52
CA GLN A 96 -4.22 7.42 4.32
C GLN A 96 -3.19 6.40 3.87
N ILE A 97 -2.96 6.26 2.57
CA ILE A 97 -1.91 5.39 2.03
C ILE A 97 -0.54 5.90 2.47
N ALA A 98 -0.29 7.21 2.37
CA ALA A 98 0.95 7.82 2.84
C ALA A 98 1.17 7.58 4.34
N GLN A 99 0.12 7.70 5.16
CA GLN A 99 0.20 7.37 6.58
C GLN A 99 0.54 5.89 6.83
N GLN A 100 -0.13 4.97 6.12
CA GLN A 100 0.15 3.53 6.25
C GLN A 100 1.59 3.19 5.85
N GLN A 101 2.11 3.84 4.80
CA GLN A 101 3.50 3.68 4.37
C GLN A 101 4.48 4.23 5.42
N HIS A 102 4.18 5.40 6.01
CA HIS A 102 4.96 5.97 7.11
C HIS A 102 4.99 5.02 8.32
N ASP A 103 3.84 4.50 8.76
CA ASP A 103 3.76 3.57 9.89
C ASP A 103 4.45 2.23 9.59
N ALA A 104 4.42 1.77 8.33
CA ALA A 104 5.15 0.59 7.89
C ALA A 104 6.67 0.82 7.95
N LEU A 105 7.14 1.99 7.51
CA LEU A 105 8.55 2.37 7.58
C LEU A 105 9.05 2.45 9.03
N GLN A 106 8.27 3.05 9.93
CA GLN A 106 8.60 3.10 11.36
C GLN A 106 8.74 1.69 11.95
N ARG A 107 7.80 0.78 11.66
CA ARG A 107 7.91 -0.63 12.09
C ARG A 107 9.14 -1.32 11.52
N GLN A 108 9.47 -1.09 10.25
CA GLN A 108 10.66 -1.66 9.62
C GLN A 108 11.96 -1.16 10.26
N LEU A 109 12.05 0.14 10.59
CA LEU A 109 13.18 0.72 11.29
C LEU A 109 13.32 0.09 12.69
N GLN A 110 12.23 -0.03 13.44
CA GLN A 110 12.23 -0.65 14.75
C GLN A 110 12.70 -2.11 14.69
N GLN A 111 12.16 -2.91 13.77
CA GLN A 111 12.58 -4.30 13.57
C GLN A 111 14.07 -4.41 13.23
N THR A 112 14.60 -3.46 12.45
CA THR A 112 16.01 -3.42 12.08
C THR A 112 16.90 -3.11 13.29
N ILE A 113 16.50 -2.12 14.11
CA ILE A 113 17.15 -1.79 15.38
C ILE A 113 17.19 -3.03 16.29
N ASP A 114 16.05 -3.73 16.44
CA ASP A 114 15.96 -4.90 17.31
C ASP A 114 16.85 -6.05 16.84
N ARG A 115 16.95 -6.26 15.51
CA ARG A 115 17.88 -7.26 14.95
C ARG A 115 19.33 -6.91 15.26
N TYR A 116 19.74 -5.64 15.11
CA TYR A 116 21.10 -5.23 15.45
C TYR A 116 21.40 -5.34 16.95
N ARG A 117 20.45 -4.95 17.81
CA ARG A 117 20.57 -5.12 19.25
C ARG A 117 20.73 -6.60 19.63
N ARG A 118 19.97 -7.51 19.01
CA ARG A 118 20.11 -8.95 19.22
C ARG A 118 21.50 -9.46 18.86
N VAL A 119 22.08 -9.02 17.73
CA VAL A 119 23.45 -9.41 17.34
C VAL A 119 24.47 -8.98 18.41
N VAL A 120 24.38 -7.74 18.87
CA VAL A 120 25.28 -7.21 19.93
C VAL A 120 25.10 -7.97 21.26
N GLN A 121 23.86 -8.26 21.64
CA GLN A 121 23.56 -9.03 22.86
C GLN A 121 24.07 -10.47 22.79
N LEU A 122 23.87 -11.14 21.65
CA LEU A 122 24.35 -12.51 21.44
C LEU A 122 25.88 -12.57 21.52
N HIS A 123 26.58 -11.61 20.92
CA HIS A 123 28.03 -11.49 21.06
C HIS A 123 28.47 -11.32 22.52
N GLY A 124 27.81 -10.44 23.27
CA GLY A 124 28.10 -10.23 24.69
C GLY A 124 27.88 -11.48 25.54
N ALA A 125 26.81 -12.24 25.26
CA ALA A 125 26.53 -13.52 25.93
C ALA A 125 27.59 -14.58 25.59
N MET A 126 27.97 -14.72 24.31
CA MET A 126 29.01 -15.65 23.86
C MET A 126 30.36 -15.34 24.50
N THR A 127 30.71 -14.06 24.61
CA THR A 127 31.97 -13.60 25.23
C THR A 127 31.97 -13.85 26.74
N SER A 128 30.84 -13.61 27.42
CA SER A 128 30.70 -13.84 28.86
C SER A 128 30.81 -15.33 29.23
N HIS A 129 30.27 -16.22 28.40
CA HIS A 129 30.36 -17.67 28.61
C HIS A 129 31.73 -18.28 28.27
N ALA A 130 32.59 -17.58 27.53
CA ALA A 130 33.92 -18.06 27.19
C ALA A 130 34.91 -18.06 28.38
N GLY A 131 34.63 -17.28 29.44
CA GLY A 131 35.49 -17.17 30.63
C GLY A 131 35.45 -18.35 31.60
N ALA A 132 34.58 -19.35 31.40
CA ALA A 132 34.28 -20.38 32.39
C ALA A 132 35.04 -21.72 32.23
N GLY A 133 35.99 -21.82 31.29
CA GLY A 133 36.87 -22.98 31.16
C GLY A 133 36.55 -23.86 29.93
N GLU A 134 37.62 -24.18 29.19
CA GLU A 134 37.71 -25.18 28.12
C GLU A 134 36.81 -24.99 26.89
N SER A 135 37.34 -24.32 25.85
CA SER A 135 37.37 -24.89 24.49
C SER A 135 38.09 -23.95 23.54
N ALA A 136 39.30 -24.34 23.10
CA ALA A 136 40.10 -23.62 22.09
C ALA A 136 39.42 -23.53 20.71
N VAL A 137 38.29 -24.24 20.51
CA VAL A 137 37.53 -24.26 19.26
C VAL A 137 36.57 -23.05 19.12
N ARG A 138 36.38 -22.24 20.18
CA ARG A 138 35.43 -21.10 20.15
C ARG A 138 36.02 -19.77 19.69
N SER A 139 37.33 -19.70 19.41
CA SER A 139 37.99 -18.44 19.03
C SER A 139 37.55 -17.90 17.66
N GLU A 140 36.97 -18.73 16.79
CA GLU A 140 36.53 -18.30 15.44
C GLU A 140 35.16 -17.62 15.43
N CYS A 141 34.40 -17.66 16.53
CA CYS A 141 33.04 -17.10 16.60
C CYS A 141 32.98 -15.70 17.23
N VAL A 142 34.12 -15.14 17.65
CA VAL A 142 34.17 -13.80 18.25
C VAL A 142 34.21 -12.78 17.11
N MET A 143 33.15 -11.98 16.99
CA MET A 143 33.16 -10.83 16.08
C MET A 143 34.22 -9.82 16.53
N ASP A 144 34.89 -9.23 15.55
CA ASP A 144 35.84 -8.14 15.77
C ASP A 144 35.16 -6.93 16.44
N GLU A 145 35.86 -6.26 17.36
CA GLU A 145 35.31 -5.14 18.13
C GLU A 145 34.99 -3.96 17.22
N GLU A 146 35.76 -3.75 16.14
CA GLU A 146 35.47 -2.72 15.14
C GLU A 146 34.09 -2.95 14.49
N VAL A 147 33.73 -4.20 14.24
CA VAL A 147 32.43 -4.55 13.65
C VAL A 147 31.31 -4.29 14.66
N LEU A 148 31.49 -4.66 15.93
CA LEU A 148 30.50 -4.37 16.98
C LEU A 148 30.28 -2.87 17.16
N GLN A 149 31.35 -2.08 17.11
CA GLN A 149 31.27 -0.65 17.19
C GLN A 149 30.43 -0.07 16.04
N LYS A 150 30.61 -0.56 14.81
CA LYS A 150 29.75 -0.19 13.66
C LYS A 150 28.28 -0.57 13.87
N TYR A 151 27.98 -1.72 14.49
CA TYR A 151 26.61 -2.08 14.84
C TYR A 151 26.00 -1.10 15.85
N ARG A 152 26.75 -0.71 16.88
CA ARG A 152 26.30 0.28 17.89
C ARG A 152 26.02 1.64 17.26
N GLU A 153 26.94 2.15 16.43
CA GLU A 153 26.75 3.41 15.70
C GLU A 153 25.54 3.35 14.76
N ARG A 154 25.31 2.21 14.10
CA ARG A 154 24.14 2.02 13.25
C ARG A 154 22.84 2.00 14.04
N ILE A 155 22.82 1.39 15.23
CA ILE A 155 21.67 1.43 16.14
C ILE A 155 21.36 2.88 16.53
N GLU A 156 22.35 3.64 16.97
CA GLU A 156 22.19 5.05 17.37
C GLU A 156 21.65 5.92 16.22
N LEU A 157 22.21 5.74 15.01
CA LEU A 157 21.73 6.45 13.82
C LEU A 157 20.25 6.14 13.52
N LEU A 158 19.86 4.87 13.57
CA LEU A 158 18.49 4.45 13.28
C LEU A 158 17.52 4.92 14.37
N GLU A 159 17.91 4.91 15.64
CA GLU A 159 17.14 5.45 16.75
C GLU A 159 16.90 6.96 16.57
N LYS A 160 17.94 7.70 16.18
CA LYS A 160 17.83 9.13 15.88
C LYS A 160 16.87 9.38 14.71
N MET A 161 16.98 8.61 13.63
CA MET A 161 16.06 8.71 12.49
C MET A 161 14.61 8.41 12.90
N LEU A 162 14.40 7.36 13.69
CA LEU A 162 13.08 6.99 14.19
C LEU A 162 12.51 8.09 15.10
N SER A 163 13.34 8.67 15.97
CA SER A 163 12.95 9.81 16.80
C SER A 163 12.57 11.03 15.96
N THR A 164 13.32 11.34 14.90
CA THR A 164 12.98 12.44 13.98
C THR A 164 11.62 12.19 13.32
N LEU A 165 11.40 11.00 12.75
CA LEU A 165 10.12 10.63 12.13
C LEU A 165 8.95 10.68 13.11
N CYS A 166 9.15 10.26 14.35
CA CYS A 166 8.12 10.34 15.39
C CYS A 166 7.83 11.79 15.85
N SER A 167 8.80 12.70 15.72
CA SER A 167 8.62 14.11 16.08
C SER A 167 7.94 14.94 15.00
N GLU A 168 7.94 14.47 13.75
CA GLU A 168 7.22 15.10 12.66
C GLU A 168 5.71 14.93 12.87
N ALA A 169 4.98 16.05 12.96
CA ALA A 169 3.54 16.02 13.20
C ALA A 169 2.81 15.38 12.01
N THR A 170 2.28 14.18 12.22
CA THR A 170 1.44 13.49 11.23
C THR A 170 0.00 13.98 11.36
N VAL A 171 -0.56 14.50 10.27
CA VAL A 171 -1.96 14.92 10.23
C VAL A 171 -2.83 13.67 10.06
N SER A 172 -3.52 13.26 11.13
CA SER A 172 -4.50 12.18 11.03
C SER A 172 -5.81 12.71 10.44
N LEU A 173 -6.17 12.23 9.25
CA LEU A 173 -7.49 12.45 8.66
C LEU A 173 -8.47 11.38 9.13
N PRO A 174 -9.79 11.66 9.19
CA PRO A 174 -10.76 10.64 9.57
C PRO A 174 -10.70 9.45 8.60
N ARG A 175 -10.84 8.23 9.14
CA ARG A 175 -10.77 6.98 8.37
C ARG A 175 -11.81 6.97 7.25
N LEU A 176 -11.43 6.45 6.08
CA LEU A 176 -12.34 6.30 4.95
C LEU A 176 -13.16 5.04 5.14
N THR A 177 -14.46 5.16 4.89
CA THR A 177 -15.35 4.01 4.77
C THR A 177 -14.87 3.09 3.63
N PRO A 178 -15.19 1.79 3.66
CA PRO A 178 -14.83 0.87 2.57
C PRO A 178 -15.35 1.35 1.20
N MET A 179 -16.54 1.93 1.18
CA MET A 179 -17.15 2.51 -0.03
C MET A 179 -16.32 3.69 -0.56
N GLU A 180 -15.91 4.62 0.29
CA GLU A 180 -15.06 5.75 -0.14
C GLU A 180 -13.68 5.29 -0.62
N ARG A 181 -13.12 4.23 -0.03
CA ARG A 181 -11.87 3.63 -0.53
C ARG A 181 -12.02 3.10 -1.95
N ALA A 182 -13.11 2.36 -2.21
CA ALA A 182 -13.42 1.85 -3.55
C ALA A 182 -13.65 2.99 -4.55
N LYS A 183 -14.39 4.04 -4.16
CA LYS A 183 -14.57 5.25 -4.98
C LYS A 183 -13.25 5.95 -5.30
N GLY A 184 -12.43 6.20 -4.28
CA GLY A 184 -11.11 6.83 -4.46
C GLY A 184 -10.20 6.03 -5.40
N PHE A 185 -10.26 4.70 -5.35
CA PHE A 185 -9.53 3.84 -6.28
C PHE A 185 -10.03 3.99 -7.73
N ALA A 186 -11.36 3.94 -7.94
CA ALA A 186 -11.95 4.11 -9.26
C ALA A 186 -11.64 5.49 -9.86
N PHE A 187 -11.76 6.56 -9.06
CA PHE A 187 -11.46 7.92 -9.48
C PHE A 187 -9.97 8.13 -9.80
N SER A 188 -9.07 7.56 -9.00
CA SER A 188 -7.63 7.62 -9.27
C SER A 188 -7.28 6.89 -10.58
N SER A 189 -7.89 5.73 -10.81
CA SER A 189 -7.71 4.97 -12.06
C SER A 189 -8.22 5.74 -13.28
N TYR A 190 -9.42 6.33 -13.18
CA TYR A 190 -9.98 7.17 -14.23
C TYR A 190 -9.09 8.38 -14.55
N ALA A 191 -8.64 9.12 -13.52
CA ALA A 191 -7.75 10.27 -13.68
C ALA A 191 -6.44 9.90 -14.39
N ASN A 192 -5.82 8.77 -14.03
CA ASN A 192 -4.60 8.30 -14.68
C ASN A 192 -4.83 7.93 -16.16
N THR A 193 -5.96 7.27 -16.47
CA THR A 193 -6.33 6.95 -17.85
C THR A 193 -6.62 8.21 -18.67
N ALA A 194 -7.30 9.21 -18.10
CA ALA A 194 -7.59 10.47 -18.75
C ALA A 194 -6.30 11.25 -19.10
N VAL A 195 -5.34 11.32 -18.17
CA VAL A 195 -4.01 11.92 -18.44
C VAL A 195 -3.28 11.18 -19.56
N ALA A 196 -3.29 9.83 -19.54
CA ALA A 196 -2.64 9.04 -20.59
C ALA A 196 -3.30 9.24 -21.96
N ALA A 197 -4.64 9.32 -22.01
CA ALA A 197 -5.39 9.57 -23.24
C ALA A 197 -5.10 10.98 -23.82
N ASN A 198 -5.01 12.00 -22.96
CA ASN A 198 -4.63 13.35 -23.42
C ASN A 198 -3.19 13.40 -23.94
N LYS A 199 -2.23 12.77 -23.25
CA LYS A 199 -0.85 12.67 -23.73
C LYS A 199 -0.72 11.95 -25.07
N LEU A 200 -1.61 10.99 -25.33
CA LEU A 200 -1.70 10.33 -26.64
C LEU A 200 -2.26 11.26 -27.72
N LYS A 201 -3.32 12.01 -27.39
CA LYS A 201 -3.94 12.99 -28.31
C LYS A 201 -2.96 14.11 -28.70
N ASP A 202 -2.16 14.57 -27.75
CA ASP A 202 -1.21 15.68 -27.96
C ASP A 202 0.06 15.23 -28.71
N GLY A 203 0.19 13.94 -29.05
CA GLY A 203 1.35 13.39 -29.75
C GLY A 203 2.65 13.45 -28.95
N THR A 204 2.57 13.78 -27.66
CA THR A 204 3.71 13.94 -26.75
C THR A 204 4.11 12.64 -26.06
N ALA A 205 3.40 11.54 -26.28
CA ALA A 205 3.69 10.25 -25.66
C ALA A 205 4.94 9.57 -26.29
N PRO A 206 6.11 9.54 -25.61
CA PRO A 206 7.34 8.96 -26.18
C PRO A 206 7.43 7.42 -26.02
N VAL A 207 6.35 6.72 -25.64
CA VAL A 207 6.45 5.35 -25.06
C VAL A 207 5.46 4.33 -25.66
N LEU A 208 4.72 4.66 -26.73
CA LEU A 208 3.75 3.70 -27.27
C LEU A 208 4.40 2.45 -27.90
N GLU A 209 5.64 2.55 -28.41
CA GLU A 209 6.34 1.38 -28.97
C GLU A 209 6.82 0.40 -27.87
N ASN A 210 7.19 0.89 -26.68
CA ASN A 210 7.70 0.03 -25.60
C ASN A 210 6.58 -0.55 -24.71
N ALA A 211 5.44 0.13 -24.57
CA ALA A 211 4.31 -0.36 -23.76
C ALA A 211 3.56 -1.55 -24.39
N ARG A 212 3.53 -1.63 -25.73
CA ARG A 212 2.98 -2.81 -26.44
C ARG A 212 3.72 -4.10 -26.09
N GLY A 213 5.04 -4.06 -25.89
CA GLY A 213 5.83 -5.23 -25.50
C GLY A 213 5.53 -5.74 -24.08
N ALA A 214 5.23 -4.85 -23.13
CA ALA A 214 4.94 -5.21 -21.74
C ALA A 214 3.55 -5.85 -21.57
N LEU A 215 2.53 -5.37 -22.30
CA LEU A 215 1.17 -5.96 -22.27
C LEU A 215 1.12 -7.36 -22.89
N VAL A 216 1.89 -7.61 -23.96
CA VAL A 216 2.03 -8.95 -24.56
C VAL A 216 2.69 -9.92 -23.57
N SER A 217 3.64 -9.44 -22.76
CA SER A 217 4.32 -10.25 -21.73
C SER A 217 3.41 -10.61 -20.56
N PHE A 218 2.48 -9.72 -20.17
CA PHE A 218 1.50 -9.99 -19.10
C PHE A 218 0.39 -10.94 -19.56
N ALA A 219 -0.14 -10.76 -20.78
CA ALA A 219 -1.13 -11.68 -21.37
C ALA A 219 -0.58 -13.11 -21.53
N SER A 220 0.72 -13.25 -21.79
CA SER A 220 1.39 -14.56 -21.88
C SER A 220 1.50 -15.28 -20.53
N ARG A 221 1.57 -14.56 -19.40
CA ARG A 221 1.56 -15.16 -18.05
C ARG A 221 0.15 -15.55 -17.60
N LEU A 222 -0.86 -14.74 -17.94
CA LEU A 222 -2.25 -15.06 -17.59
C LEU A 222 -2.76 -16.31 -18.31
N ARG A 223 -2.28 -16.57 -19.53
CA ARG A 223 -2.63 -17.79 -20.29
C ARG A 223 -1.93 -19.07 -19.81
N ARG A 224 -0.82 -18.96 -19.06
CA ARG A 224 -0.03 -20.10 -18.58
C ARG A 224 -0.40 -20.57 -17.17
N GLY A 225 -1.26 -19.84 -16.45
CA GLY A 225 -1.62 -20.12 -15.05
C GLY A 225 -2.88 -20.96 -14.84
N SER A 226 -3.64 -21.29 -15.88
CA SER A 226 -4.92 -22.02 -15.77
C SER A 226 -4.87 -23.46 -16.29
N GLY A 227 -3.69 -24.00 -16.61
CA GLY A 227 -3.51 -25.35 -17.10
C GLY A 227 -2.59 -26.18 -16.20
N GLU A 228 -3.17 -27.18 -15.54
CA GLU A 228 -2.54 -28.47 -15.21
C GLU A 228 -1.17 -28.44 -14.52
N GLY A 229 -1.21 -28.32 -13.20
CA GLY A 229 -0.10 -28.67 -12.30
C GLY A 229 -0.41 -29.90 -11.45
N ALA A 230 -1.04 -30.93 -12.03
CA ALA A 230 -1.09 -32.28 -11.46
C ALA A 230 0.26 -32.95 -11.73
N GLY A 231 1.18 -32.93 -10.77
CA GLY A 231 2.56 -33.40 -10.95
C GLY A 231 3.15 -34.03 -9.71
N GLY A 232 2.70 -35.25 -9.41
CA GLY A 232 3.46 -36.36 -8.81
C GLY A 232 4.40 -36.09 -7.63
N TYR A 233 3.90 -36.30 -6.41
CA TYR A 233 4.74 -36.82 -5.33
C TYR A 233 4.86 -38.34 -5.51
N ALA A 234 5.86 -38.78 -6.26
CA ALA A 234 6.30 -40.17 -6.20
C ALA A 234 7.09 -40.33 -4.90
N GLY A 235 6.46 -40.96 -3.91
CA GLY A 235 7.11 -41.37 -2.68
C GLY A 235 8.19 -42.39 -2.97
N ASP A 236 9.42 -42.06 -2.61
CA ASP A 236 10.54 -42.99 -2.56
C ASP A 236 10.78 -43.32 -1.07
N THR A 237 10.15 -44.40 -0.62
CA THR A 237 10.37 -44.98 0.72
C THR A 237 11.52 -45.98 0.63
N PRO A 238 12.65 -45.77 1.31
CA PRO A 238 13.69 -46.80 1.41
C PRO A 238 13.23 -47.93 2.34
N ALA A 239 13.31 -49.16 1.84
CA ALA A 239 13.10 -50.38 2.60
C ALA A 239 14.27 -50.65 3.56
N ALA A 240 13.94 -51.26 4.70
CA ALA A 240 14.84 -51.73 5.74
C ALA A 240 15.69 -52.95 5.32
#